data_AF-A0A7V9L2Y0-F1
#
_entry.id   AF-A0A7V9L2Y0-F1
#
_cell.length_a   1.000
_cell.length_b   1.000
_cell.length_c   1.000
_cell.angle_alpha   90.00
_cell.angle_beta   90.00
_cell.angle_gamma   90.00
#
_symmetry.space_group_name_H-M   'P 1'
#
loop_
_entity.id
_entity.type
_entity.pdbx_description
1 polymer ?
#
loop_
_entity_poly.entity_id
_entity_poly.type
_entity_poly.pdbx_seq_one_letter_code
_entity_poly.pdbx_strand_id
1 'polypeptide(L)'
;MIAALDAPDRTHADALVARLGDVPSWVKIGLELFCAEGPSIVDAYARQRRVMLDLKLHDIPETVSRATARVASLGAGLLTVHAGGGRAMLEAAVEAKGDMRVLAVTVLTSLDEADLTAIGANGPIGKLVELRAQLAIAAGCDGVVASPHEVAAIRAIAPPGFLVVTPGVRPAGSAKGDQKRVMTPR
;
A
#
# COMPACT_ATOMS: atom_id res chain seq x y z
N MET A 1 -7.99 -5.40 9.97
CA MET A 1 -6.59 -5.88 9.93
C MET A 1 -6.29 -6.40 8.54
N ILE A 2 -5.09 -6.12 8.02
CA ILE A 2 -4.59 -6.71 6.77
C ILE A 2 -3.34 -7.51 7.15
N ALA A 3 -3.34 -8.82 6.96
CA ALA A 3 -2.20 -9.67 7.28
C ALA A 3 -1.20 -9.70 6.12
N ALA A 4 0.06 -9.36 6.39
CA ALA A 4 1.11 -9.41 5.38
C ALA A 4 1.53 -10.87 5.12
N LEU A 5 1.43 -11.32 3.87
CA LEU A 5 2.00 -12.60 3.41
C LEU A 5 3.42 -12.36 2.93
N ASP A 6 4.29 -11.97 3.86
CA ASP A 6 5.72 -11.80 3.61
C ASP A 6 6.35 -13.21 3.65
N ALA A 7 6.29 -13.90 2.51
CA ALA A 7 6.68 -15.28 2.33
C ALA A 7 7.40 -15.45 0.98
N PRO A 8 8.43 -16.32 0.92
CA PRO A 8 9.26 -16.47 -0.28
C PRO A 8 8.55 -17.21 -1.42
N ASP A 9 7.52 -18.01 -1.13
CA ASP A 9 6.78 -18.81 -2.10
C ASP A 9 5.35 -19.11 -1.59
N ARG A 10 4.55 -19.74 -2.46
CA ARG A 10 3.18 -20.14 -2.15
C ARG A 10 3.08 -21.12 -0.99
N THR A 11 4.00 -22.06 -0.85
CA THR A 11 3.95 -23.07 0.23
C THR A 11 4.03 -22.39 1.60
N HIS A 12 4.96 -21.45 1.74
CA HIS A 12 5.13 -20.67 2.98
C HIS A 12 3.95 -19.73 3.23
N ALA A 13 3.42 -19.11 2.17
CA ALA A 13 2.23 -18.25 2.26
C ALA A 13 0.98 -19.04 2.72
N ASP A 14 0.76 -20.23 2.16
CA ASP A 14 -0.35 -21.11 2.53
C ASP A 14 -0.23 -21.59 3.98
N ALA A 15 0.97 -21.94 4.42
CA ALA A 15 1.24 -22.28 5.83
C ALA A 15 0.96 -21.11 6.79
N LEU A 16 1.29 -19.88 6.39
CA LEU A 16 0.99 -18.68 7.17
C LEU A 16 -0.52 -18.43 7.26
N VAL A 17 -1.24 -18.52 6.14
CA VAL A 17 -2.71 -18.37 6.11
C VAL A 17 -3.39 -19.44 6.97
N ALA A 18 -2.95 -20.70 6.91
CA ALA A 18 -3.47 -21.78 7.73
C ALA A 18 -3.33 -21.49 9.23
N ARG A 19 -2.20 -20.90 9.65
CA ARG A 19 -1.96 -20.50 11.05
C ARG A 19 -2.83 -19.31 11.50
N LEU A 20 -3.15 -18.41 10.58
CA LEU A 20 -3.96 -17.23 10.86
C LEU A 20 -5.47 -17.55 10.94
N GLY A 21 -5.92 -18.68 10.36
CA GLY A 21 -7.32 -19.08 10.33
C GLY A 21 -8.21 -18.01 9.68
N ASP A 22 -9.46 -17.87 10.14
CA ASP A 22 -10.43 -16.94 9.55
C ASP A 22 -10.27 -15.48 10.03
N VAL A 23 -9.24 -15.18 10.83
CA VAL A 23 -9.10 -13.90 11.53
C VAL A 23 -8.81 -12.71 10.59
N PRO A 24 -7.85 -12.75 9.65
CA PRO A 24 -7.71 -11.66 8.70
C PRO A 24 -8.75 -11.78 7.57
N SER A 25 -9.65 -10.79 7.51
CA SER A 25 -10.54 -10.58 6.36
C SER A 25 -9.80 -10.11 5.10
N TRP A 26 -8.57 -9.62 5.27
CA TRP A 26 -7.69 -9.19 4.20
C TRP A 26 -6.28 -9.77 4.34
N VAL A 27 -5.71 -10.18 3.22
CA VAL A 27 -4.29 -10.52 3.09
C VAL A 27 -3.59 -9.51 2.18
N LYS A 28 -2.31 -9.25 2.44
CA LYS A 28 -1.45 -8.41 1.60
C LYS A 28 -0.40 -9.27 0.91
N ILE A 29 -0.41 -9.24 -0.42
CA ILE A 29 0.62 -9.84 -1.26
C ILE A 29 1.61 -8.74 -1.63
N GLY A 30 2.85 -8.86 -1.16
CA GLY A 30 3.93 -7.92 -1.44
C GLY A 30 4.80 -8.35 -2.62
N LEU A 31 5.85 -7.57 -2.88
CA LEU A 31 6.79 -7.80 -3.98
C LEU A 31 7.45 -9.18 -3.94
N GLU A 32 7.88 -9.66 -2.77
CA GLU A 32 8.57 -10.97 -2.65
C GLU A 32 7.72 -12.10 -3.22
N LEU A 33 6.53 -12.30 -2.64
CA LEU A 33 5.61 -13.36 -3.07
C LEU A 33 5.11 -13.15 -4.51
N PHE A 34 4.84 -11.91 -4.92
CA PHE A 34 4.39 -11.64 -6.29
C PHE A 34 5.49 -11.89 -7.33
N CYS A 35 6.75 -11.59 -7.02
CA CYS A 35 7.88 -11.88 -7.92
C CYS A 35 8.15 -13.39 -8.02
N ALA A 36 7.91 -14.15 -6.95
CA ALA A 36 8.07 -15.60 -6.95
C ALA A 36 6.96 -16.32 -7.74
N GLU A 37 5.70 -15.94 -7.53
CA GLU A 37 4.53 -16.71 -8.00
C GLU A 37 3.75 -16.04 -9.15
N GLY A 38 4.03 -14.75 -9.39
CA GLY A 38 3.36 -13.94 -10.40
C GLY A 38 1.86 -13.72 -10.14
N PRO A 39 1.08 -13.36 -11.17
CA PRO A 39 -0.36 -13.09 -11.06
C PRO A 39 -1.21 -14.24 -10.50
N SER A 40 -0.74 -15.48 -10.62
CA SER A 40 -1.49 -16.68 -10.22
C SER A 40 -1.81 -16.71 -8.73
N ILE A 41 -0.92 -16.17 -7.89
CA ILE A 41 -1.10 -16.13 -6.44
C ILE A 41 -2.21 -15.15 -6.03
N VAL A 42 -2.39 -14.07 -6.80
CA VAL A 42 -3.45 -13.08 -6.56
C VAL A 42 -4.82 -13.73 -6.81
N ASP A 43 -5.00 -14.37 -7.96
CA ASP A 43 -6.25 -15.09 -8.30
C ASP A 43 -6.57 -16.18 -7.28
N ALA A 44 -5.55 -16.96 -6.86
CA ALA A 44 -5.73 -18.03 -5.88
C ALA A 44 -6.27 -17.52 -4.53
N TYR A 45 -5.70 -16.43 -3.99
CA TYR A 45 -6.16 -15.86 -2.72
C TYR A 45 -7.45 -15.05 -2.86
N ALA A 46 -7.68 -14.38 -3.98
CA ALA A 46 -8.88 -13.57 -4.21
C ALA A 46 -10.18 -14.40 -4.18
N ARG A 47 -10.11 -15.70 -4.51
CA ARG A 47 -11.24 -16.64 -4.40
C ARG A 47 -11.62 -17.00 -2.97
N GLN A 48 -10.74 -16.75 -2.01
CA GLN A 48 -10.93 -17.16 -0.61
C GLN A 48 -11.08 -15.97 0.33
N ARG A 49 -10.38 -14.86 0.04
CA ARG A 49 -10.26 -13.69 0.92
C ARG A 49 -10.07 -12.41 0.10
N ARG A 50 -10.22 -11.26 0.75
CA ARG A 50 -9.94 -9.96 0.12
C ARG A 50 -8.43 -9.77 0.02
N VAL A 51 -7.93 -9.37 -1.15
CA VAL A 51 -6.51 -9.21 -1.42
C VAL A 51 -6.14 -7.74 -1.57
N MET A 52 -5.15 -7.29 -0.79
CA MET A 52 -4.39 -6.08 -1.04
C MET A 52 -3.13 -6.44 -1.81
N LEU A 53 -3.00 -5.96 -3.04
CA LEU A 53 -1.81 -6.14 -3.85
C LEU A 53 -0.88 -4.94 -3.67
N ASP A 54 0.23 -5.15 -2.97
CA ASP A 54 1.14 -4.09 -2.53
C ASP A 54 2.41 -4.02 -3.41
N LEU A 55 2.23 -3.65 -4.68
CA LEU A 55 3.31 -3.53 -5.68
C LEU A 55 3.90 -2.13 -5.78
N LYS A 56 3.21 -1.12 -5.25
CA LYS A 56 3.64 0.29 -5.25
C LYS A 56 4.00 0.75 -6.67
N LEU A 57 3.12 0.52 -7.64
CA LEU A 57 3.40 0.84 -9.04
C LEU A 57 3.85 2.30 -9.19
N HIS A 58 4.93 2.50 -9.94
CA HIS A 58 5.57 3.78 -10.12
C HIS A 58 6.26 3.81 -11.49
N ASP A 59 5.56 4.32 -12.49
CA ASP A 59 6.00 4.35 -13.89
C ASP A 59 5.26 5.50 -14.60
N ILE A 60 5.41 5.65 -15.91
CA ILE A 60 4.63 6.62 -16.68
C ILE A 60 3.12 6.27 -16.63
N PRO A 61 2.21 7.27 -16.77
CA PRO A 61 0.78 7.08 -16.56
C PRO A 61 0.17 5.91 -17.35
N GLU A 62 0.53 5.79 -18.62
CA GLU A 62 0.02 4.74 -19.51
C GLU A 62 0.44 3.32 -19.07
N THR A 63 1.68 3.15 -18.58
CA THR A 63 2.13 1.87 -18.04
C THR A 63 1.37 1.51 -16.77
N VAL A 64 1.19 2.47 -15.86
CA VAL A 64 0.45 2.27 -14.61
C VAL A 64 -1.04 1.98 -14.88
N SER A 65 -1.67 2.66 -15.84
CA SER A 65 -3.05 2.39 -16.26
C SER A 65 -3.19 0.93 -16.72
N ARG A 66 -2.37 0.48 -17.68
CA ARG A 66 -2.42 -0.90 -18.18
C ARG A 66 -2.15 -1.93 -17.11
N ALA A 67 -1.15 -1.71 -16.25
CA ALA A 67 -0.85 -2.60 -15.13
C ALA A 67 -2.02 -2.67 -14.14
N THR A 68 -2.65 -1.53 -13.84
CA THR A 68 -3.81 -1.44 -12.94
C THR A 68 -5.00 -2.20 -13.50
N ALA A 69 -5.33 -2.04 -14.79
CA ALA A 69 -6.40 -2.77 -15.45
C ALA A 69 -6.17 -4.29 -15.41
N ARG A 70 -4.91 -4.73 -15.60
CA ARG A 70 -4.55 -6.16 -15.47
C ARG A 70 -4.76 -6.66 -14.05
N VAL A 71 -4.28 -5.92 -13.05
CA VAL A 71 -4.45 -6.30 -11.64
C VAL A 71 -5.93 -6.37 -11.24
N ALA A 72 -6.76 -5.41 -11.68
CA ALA A 72 -8.18 -5.40 -11.38
C ALA A 72 -8.87 -6.70 -11.86
N SER A 73 -8.44 -7.25 -13.00
CA SER A 73 -8.98 -8.51 -13.53
C SER A 73 -8.62 -9.76 -12.71
N LEU A 74 -7.65 -9.68 -11.78
CA LEU A 74 -7.24 -10.78 -10.91
C LEU A 74 -8.06 -10.87 -9.61
N GLY A 75 -9.04 -9.98 -9.41
CA GLY A 75 -9.88 -9.96 -8.21
C GLY A 75 -9.26 -9.28 -6.99
N ALA A 76 -8.18 -8.51 -7.17
CA ALA A 76 -7.61 -7.70 -6.09
C ALA A 76 -8.60 -6.61 -5.63
N GLY A 77 -8.72 -6.43 -4.31
CA GLY A 77 -9.61 -5.43 -3.72
C GLY A 77 -8.93 -4.08 -3.45
N LEU A 78 -7.61 -4.08 -3.24
CA LEU A 78 -6.77 -2.89 -3.09
C LEU A 78 -5.51 -3.04 -3.94
N LEU A 79 -5.05 -1.95 -4.55
CA LEU A 79 -3.73 -1.84 -5.20
C LEU A 79 -2.98 -0.63 -4.65
N THR A 80 -1.67 -0.77 -4.45
CA THR A 80 -0.79 0.37 -4.10
C THR A 80 -0.06 0.95 -5.31
N VAL A 81 -0.01 2.28 -5.36
CA VAL A 81 0.77 3.08 -6.33
C VAL A 81 1.58 4.15 -5.58
N HIS A 82 2.68 4.66 -6.12
CA HIS A 82 3.46 5.70 -5.44
C HIS A 82 2.92 7.11 -5.74
N ALA A 83 2.61 7.90 -4.68
CA ALA A 83 2.25 9.31 -4.85
C ALA A 83 3.36 10.15 -5.50
N GLY A 84 4.62 9.68 -5.40
CA GLY A 84 5.78 10.28 -6.05
C GLY A 84 5.74 10.26 -7.58
N GLY A 85 4.88 9.44 -8.19
CA GLY A 85 4.72 9.40 -9.65
C GLY A 85 3.91 10.55 -10.24
N GLY A 86 3.38 11.44 -9.40
CA GLY A 86 2.68 12.64 -9.84
C GLY A 86 1.21 12.42 -10.20
N ARG A 87 0.49 13.53 -10.37
CA ARG A 87 -0.97 13.57 -10.53
C ARG A 87 -1.47 12.69 -11.68
N ALA A 88 -0.89 12.86 -12.88
CA ALA A 88 -1.34 12.15 -14.07
C ALA A 88 -1.22 10.62 -13.93
N MET A 89 -0.17 10.13 -13.25
CA MET A 89 -0.01 8.69 -12.99
C MET A 89 -1.08 8.17 -12.03
N LEU A 90 -1.40 8.94 -10.99
CA LEU A 90 -2.43 8.58 -10.03
C LEU A 90 -3.83 8.57 -10.66
N GLU A 91 -4.16 9.59 -11.46
CA GLU A 91 -5.42 9.66 -12.21
C GLU A 91 -5.56 8.47 -13.17
N ALA A 92 -4.49 8.14 -13.91
CA ALA A 92 -4.47 6.98 -14.81
C ALA A 92 -4.68 5.64 -14.08
N ALA A 93 -4.14 5.48 -12.87
CA ALA A 93 -4.43 4.31 -12.03
C ALA A 93 -5.89 4.29 -11.58
N VAL A 94 -6.43 5.45 -11.19
CA VAL A 94 -7.81 5.58 -10.70
C VAL A 94 -8.82 5.27 -11.79
N GLU A 95 -8.60 5.74 -13.01
CA GLU A 95 -9.46 5.45 -14.17
C GLU A 95 -9.47 3.96 -14.54
N ALA A 96 -8.34 3.27 -14.39
CA ALA A 96 -8.18 1.87 -14.78
C ALA A 96 -8.60 0.84 -13.71
N LYS A 97 -8.98 1.28 -12.50
CA LYS A 97 -9.15 0.39 -11.33
C LYS A 97 -10.42 -0.47 -11.35
N GLY A 98 -11.45 -0.10 -12.11
CA GLY A 98 -12.77 -0.71 -12.02
C GLY A 98 -13.33 -0.61 -10.59
N ASP A 99 -13.76 -1.73 -10.02
CA ASP A 99 -14.28 -1.80 -8.63
C ASP A 99 -13.18 -1.88 -7.55
N MET A 100 -11.92 -2.09 -7.96
CA MET A 100 -10.78 -2.09 -7.05
C MET A 100 -10.58 -0.69 -6.46
N ARG A 101 -9.97 -0.61 -5.27
CA ARG A 101 -9.55 0.68 -4.71
C ARG A 101 -8.05 0.89 -4.87
N VAL A 102 -7.65 2.12 -5.14
CA VAL A 102 -6.25 2.52 -5.31
C VAL A 102 -5.79 3.31 -4.08
N LEU A 103 -4.66 2.88 -3.50
CA LEU A 103 -4.03 3.52 -2.35
C LEU A 103 -2.69 4.13 -2.77
N ALA A 104 -2.53 5.44 -2.60
CA ALA A 104 -1.28 6.11 -2.89
C ALA A 104 -0.31 6.01 -1.70
N VAL A 105 0.87 5.44 -1.90
CA VAL A 105 1.95 5.41 -0.92
C VAL A 105 2.56 6.81 -0.82
N THR A 106 2.47 7.42 0.37
CA THR A 106 3.00 8.75 0.65
C THR A 106 4.52 8.73 0.79
N VAL A 107 5.05 8.43 1.98
CA VAL A 107 6.47 8.23 2.26
C VAL A 107 6.63 6.85 2.86
N LEU A 108 7.61 6.07 2.38
CA LEU A 108 7.91 4.76 2.97
C LEU A 108 8.32 4.92 4.43
N THR A 109 7.82 4.05 5.31
CA THR A 109 8.11 4.13 6.76
C THR A 109 9.56 3.79 7.12
N SER A 110 10.34 3.31 6.15
CA SER A 110 11.78 3.07 6.22
C SER A 110 12.64 4.30 5.92
N LEU A 111 12.06 5.40 5.41
CA LEU A 111 12.80 6.63 5.07
C LEU A 111 12.75 7.65 6.20
N ASP A 112 13.89 8.29 6.46
CA ASP A 112 14.02 9.51 7.27
C ASP A 112 14.30 10.77 6.42
N GLU A 113 14.54 11.90 7.06
CA GLU A 113 14.78 13.19 6.37
C GLU A 113 16.08 13.18 5.57
N ALA A 114 17.11 12.50 6.05
CA ALA A 114 18.39 12.41 5.34
C ALA A 114 18.23 11.59 4.06
N ASP A 115 17.51 10.46 4.14
CA ASP A 115 17.18 9.64 2.97
C ASP A 115 16.39 10.45 1.91
N LEU A 116 15.43 11.26 2.35
CA LEU A 116 14.61 12.09 1.47
C LEU A 116 15.43 13.22 0.81
N THR A 117 16.28 13.90 1.58
CA THR A 117 17.19 14.93 1.04
C THR A 117 18.12 14.33 -0.01
N ALA A 118 18.64 13.12 0.21
CA ALA A 118 19.52 12.44 -0.74
C ALA A 118 18.85 12.16 -2.10
N ILE A 119 17.53 12.01 -2.14
CA ILE A 119 16.74 11.84 -3.38
C ILE A 119 16.08 13.13 -3.88
N GLY A 120 16.50 14.29 -3.35
CA GLY A 120 16.05 15.60 -3.80
C GLY A 120 14.71 16.07 -3.20
N ALA A 121 14.19 15.39 -2.19
CA ALA A 121 12.99 15.81 -1.45
C ALA A 121 13.39 16.52 -0.15
N ASN A 122 13.32 17.86 -0.16
CA ASN A 122 13.74 18.69 0.97
C ASN A 122 12.58 19.11 1.87
N GLY A 123 12.86 19.25 3.16
CA GLY A 123 11.91 19.74 4.17
C GLY A 123 11.34 18.64 5.07
N PRO A 124 10.46 19.01 6.01
CA PRO A 124 9.96 18.07 7.03
C PRO A 124 9.15 16.92 6.42
N ILE A 125 9.37 15.68 6.87
CA ILE A 125 8.67 14.49 6.33
C ILE A 125 7.15 14.66 6.41
N GLY A 126 6.64 15.17 7.53
CA GLY A 126 5.21 15.38 7.74
C GLY A 126 4.60 16.29 6.67
N LYS A 127 5.35 17.29 6.20
CA LYS A 127 4.88 18.18 5.14
C LYS A 127 4.83 17.48 3.79
N LEU A 128 5.84 16.66 3.47
CA LEU A 128 5.84 15.85 2.25
C LEU A 128 4.70 14.83 2.23
N VAL A 129 4.41 14.20 3.37
CA VAL A 129 3.27 13.28 3.51
C VAL A 129 1.95 14.01 3.29
N GLU A 130 1.75 15.19 3.89
CA GLU A 130 0.56 16.02 3.69
C GLU A 130 0.38 16.38 2.20
N LEU A 131 1.44 16.88 1.53
CA LEU A 131 1.39 17.23 0.11
C LEU A 131 1.04 16.03 -0.78
N ARG A 132 1.62 14.86 -0.50
CA ARG A 132 1.32 13.63 -1.24
C ARG A 132 -0.09 13.11 -0.96
N ALA A 133 -0.61 13.29 0.24
CA ALA A 133 -2.00 12.95 0.58
C ALA A 133 -2.99 13.88 -0.14
N GLN A 134 -2.73 15.19 -0.17
CA GLN A 134 -3.52 16.16 -0.94
C GLN A 134 -3.52 15.80 -2.43
N LEU A 135 -2.36 15.43 -2.98
CA LEU A 135 -2.24 15.00 -4.37
C LEU A 135 -3.08 13.76 -4.66
N ALA A 136 -3.05 12.75 -3.77
CA ALA A 136 -3.84 11.54 -3.89
C ALA A 136 -5.35 11.81 -3.83
N ILE A 137 -5.78 12.70 -2.93
CA ILE A 137 -7.19 13.14 -2.84
C ILE A 137 -7.60 13.84 -4.13
N ALA A 138 -6.79 14.77 -4.62
CA ALA A 138 -7.09 15.52 -5.85
C ALA A 138 -7.12 14.63 -7.11
N ALA A 139 -6.33 13.56 -7.14
CA ALA A 139 -6.31 12.57 -8.21
C ALA A 139 -7.45 11.52 -8.10
N GLY A 140 -8.27 11.56 -7.05
CA GLY A 140 -9.38 10.62 -6.86
C GLY A 140 -8.96 9.24 -6.33
N CYS A 141 -7.77 9.09 -5.74
CA CYS A 141 -7.41 7.86 -5.06
C CYS A 141 -8.37 7.56 -3.90
N ASP A 142 -8.63 6.29 -3.63
CA ASP A 142 -9.54 5.88 -2.55
C ASP A 142 -8.90 6.01 -1.15
N GLY A 143 -7.59 6.21 -1.10
CA GLY A 143 -6.86 6.38 0.14
C GLY A 143 -5.35 6.50 -0.02
N VAL A 144 -4.67 6.46 1.11
CA VAL A 144 -3.20 6.49 1.19
C VAL A 144 -2.64 5.40 2.09
N VAL A 145 -1.37 5.07 1.82
CA VAL A 145 -0.50 4.36 2.76
C VAL A 145 0.44 5.39 3.41
N ALA A 146 0.46 5.44 4.75
CA ALA A 146 1.26 6.40 5.52
C ALA A 146 1.69 5.85 6.89
N SER A 147 2.69 6.46 7.54
CA SER A 147 3.07 6.09 8.91
C SER A 147 1.92 6.40 9.89
N PRO A 148 1.80 5.66 11.00
CA PRO A 148 0.84 6.00 12.06
C PRO A 148 0.97 7.43 12.60
N HIS A 149 2.16 8.05 12.52
CA HIS A 149 2.40 9.42 12.97
C HIS A 149 1.63 10.49 12.20
N GLU A 150 1.33 10.27 10.91
CA GLU A 150 0.63 11.27 10.08
C GLU A 150 -0.87 11.03 9.94
N VAL A 151 -1.41 10.00 10.58
CA VAL A 151 -2.84 9.65 10.46
C VAL A 151 -3.73 10.84 10.83
N ALA A 152 -3.44 11.53 11.93
CA ALA A 152 -4.25 12.66 12.38
C ALA A 152 -4.25 13.81 11.36
N ALA A 153 -3.07 14.17 10.82
CA ALA A 153 -2.93 15.22 9.82
C ALA A 153 -3.65 14.85 8.51
N ILE A 154 -3.51 13.61 8.04
CA ILE A 154 -4.21 13.13 6.84
C ILE A 154 -5.72 13.14 7.06
N ARG A 155 -6.21 12.69 8.22
CA ARG A 155 -7.65 12.66 8.53
C ARG A 155 -8.27 14.06 8.58
N ALA A 156 -7.50 15.09 8.93
CA ALA A 156 -7.99 16.47 8.94
C ALA A 156 -8.29 17.02 7.54
N ILE A 157 -7.65 16.49 6.49
CA ILE A 157 -7.82 16.94 5.11
C ILE A 157 -8.59 15.95 4.22
N ALA A 158 -8.73 14.71 4.66
CA ALA A 158 -9.30 13.63 3.87
C ALA A 158 -10.84 13.68 3.84
N PRO A 159 -11.48 13.44 2.69
CA PRO A 159 -12.93 13.36 2.61
C PRO A 159 -13.49 12.13 3.36
N PRO A 160 -14.79 12.12 3.70
CA PRO A 160 -15.44 10.95 4.28
C PRO A 160 -15.22 9.69 3.43
N GLY A 161 -14.91 8.56 4.08
CA GLY A 161 -14.68 7.28 3.40
C GLY A 161 -13.26 7.08 2.86
N PHE A 162 -12.39 8.10 2.86
CA PHE A 162 -11.00 7.97 2.45
C PHE A 162 -10.21 7.01 3.34
N LEU A 163 -9.52 6.05 2.74
CA LEU A 163 -8.76 5.04 3.45
C LEU A 163 -7.40 5.60 3.90
N VAL A 164 -7.00 5.29 5.14
CA VAL A 164 -5.64 5.54 5.64
C VAL A 164 -5.11 4.21 6.15
N VAL A 165 -4.26 3.57 5.37
CA VAL A 165 -3.66 2.27 5.69
C VAL A 165 -2.27 2.51 6.28
N THR A 166 -2.07 2.05 7.51
CA THR A 166 -0.81 2.23 8.23
C THR A 166 -0.05 0.90 8.32
N PRO A 167 1.07 0.73 7.60
CA PRO A 167 1.98 -0.38 7.85
C PRO A 167 2.71 -0.16 9.18
N GLY A 168 3.36 -1.20 9.70
CA GLY A 168 4.22 -1.07 10.88
C GLY A 168 3.48 -1.06 12.22
N VAL A 169 2.22 -1.49 12.25
CA VAL A 169 1.49 -1.75 13.49
C VAL A 169 2.02 -3.05 14.09
N ARG A 170 2.95 -2.92 15.05
CA ARG A 170 3.63 -4.04 15.69
C ARG A 170 3.15 -4.20 17.14
N PRO A 171 2.73 -5.41 17.57
CA PRO A 171 2.40 -5.67 18.98
C PRO A 171 3.56 -5.23 19.89
N ALA A 172 3.22 -4.72 21.08
CA ALA A 172 4.21 -4.32 22.07
C ALA A 172 5.21 -5.47 22.35
N GLY A 173 6.51 -5.18 22.28
CA GLY A 173 7.58 -6.15 22.52
C GLY A 173 8.14 -6.87 21.28
N SER A 174 7.62 -6.62 20.08
CA SER A 174 8.20 -7.17 18.83
C SER A 174 9.36 -6.31 18.28
N ALA A 175 10.35 -6.95 17.67
CA ALA A 175 11.52 -6.27 17.09
C ALA A 175 11.11 -5.27 16.00
N LYS A 176 11.76 -4.10 15.95
CA LYS A 176 11.43 -3.01 15.01
C LYS A 176 11.64 -3.39 13.53
N GLY A 177 12.60 -4.28 13.24
CA GLY A 177 12.96 -4.65 11.86
C GLY A 177 13.58 -3.48 11.10
N ASP A 178 13.30 -3.38 9.80
CA ASP A 178 13.75 -2.34 8.87
C ASP A 178 12.93 -1.03 8.93
N GLN A 179 11.85 -1.00 9.72
CA GLN A 179 10.96 0.15 9.78
C GLN A 179 11.43 1.18 10.82
N LYS A 180 11.73 2.40 10.35
CA LYS A 180 12.16 3.52 11.18
C LYS A 180 10.99 4.21 11.91
N ARG A 181 9.78 4.19 11.35
CA ARG A 181 8.63 5.01 11.79
C ARG A 181 7.39 4.16 12.17
N VAL A 182 7.42 3.54 13.35
CA VAL A 182 6.41 2.59 13.86
C VAL A 182 5.70 3.10 15.13
N MET A 183 4.45 2.66 15.35
CA MET A 183 3.71 2.83 16.62
C MET A 183 3.05 1.50 17.03
N THR A 184 2.81 1.31 18.33
CA THR A 184 2.08 0.14 18.83
C THR A 184 0.57 0.29 18.60
N PRO A 185 -0.15 -0.79 18.23
CA PRO A 185 -1.61 -0.77 18.19
C PRO A 185 -2.18 -0.46 19.59
N ARG A 186 -3.24 0.34 19.65
CA ARG A 186 -4.09 0.55 20.82
C ARG A 186 -5.49 0.06 20.51
#